data_AF-A0A7Y5IWH1-F1
#
_entry.id   AF-A0A7Y5IWH1-F1
#
_cell.length_a   1.000
_cell.length_b   1.000
_cell.length_c   1.000
_cell.angle_alpha   90.00
_cell.angle_beta   90.00
_cell.angle_gamma   90.00
#
_symmetry.space_group_name_H-M   'P 1'
#
loop_
_entity.id
_entity.type
_entity.pdbx_description
1 polymer ?
#
loop_
_entity_poly.entity_id
_entity_poly.type
_entity_poly.pdbx_seq_one_letter_code
_entity_poly.pdbx_strand_id
1 'polypeptide(L)'
;MNRKHILFPLLTLFLGLALIAGLAELYLRQFWTPPPPGLFDYSHPYIRNRFRPGAEIPVQGDELTGYGGTFTLRCGPIGYRTDSVLSREKELGHYRVFFLGGSTTACWYLPQELTFSQKVQDLLNAAAGTHRVECANVGSDGHCVRDTFAILNYDVALAGPDCVVMLHGINDLRAGLYEEYRPDGGERK
;
A
#
# COMPACT_ATOMS: atom_id res chain seq x y z
N MET A 1 -24.87 -51.41 3.92
CA MET A 1 -23.53 -50.85 3.65
C MET A 1 -22.88 -50.49 4.98
N ASN A 2 -21.75 -51.11 5.32
CA ASN A 2 -21.18 -51.07 6.66
C ASN A 2 -20.47 -49.71 6.90
N ARG A 3 -21.02 -48.86 7.78
CA ARG A 3 -20.60 -47.46 8.04
C ARG A 3 -19.09 -47.30 8.21
N LYS A 4 -18.41 -48.30 8.78
CA LYS A 4 -16.97 -48.30 9.03
C LYS A 4 -16.11 -48.20 7.75
N HIS A 5 -16.60 -48.69 6.60
CA HIS A 5 -15.84 -48.64 5.33
C HIS A 5 -15.84 -47.25 4.67
N ILE A 6 -16.77 -46.38 5.04
CA ILE A 6 -16.88 -45.01 4.50
C ILE A 6 -16.21 -44.02 5.46
N LEU A 7 -16.29 -44.28 6.77
CA LEU A 7 -15.68 -43.44 7.81
C LEU A 7 -14.16 -43.33 7.68
N PHE A 8 -13.47 -44.43 7.35
CA PHE A 8 -12.01 -44.42 7.23
C PHE A 8 -11.52 -43.53 6.06
N PRO A 9 -11.99 -43.69 4.80
CA PRO A 9 -11.63 -42.79 3.71
C PRO A 9 -11.95 -41.32 3.97
N LEU A 10 -13.11 -41.03 4.57
CA LEU A 10 -13.50 -39.66 4.93
C LEU A 10 -12.58 -39.05 5.97
N LEU A 11 -12.19 -39.83 6.99
CA LEU A 11 -11.23 -39.39 8.01
C LEU A 11 -9.85 -39.14 7.39
N THR A 12 -9.37 -40.03 6.53
CA THR A 12 -8.09 -39.86 5.83
C THR A 12 -8.10 -38.63 4.93
N LEU A 13 -9.18 -38.41 4.17
CA LEU A 13 -9.34 -37.21 3.35
C LEU A 13 -9.33 -35.94 4.19
N PHE A 14 -10.09 -35.91 5.28
CA PHE A 14 -10.14 -34.77 6.20
C PHE A 14 -8.76 -34.46 6.79
N LEU A 15 -8.05 -35.48 7.28
CA LEU A 15 -6.69 -35.31 7.82
C LEU A 15 -5.71 -34.83 6.76
N GLY A 16 -5.80 -35.33 5.53
CA GLY A 16 -4.98 -34.89 4.41
C GLY A 16 -5.22 -33.41 4.07
N LEU A 17 -6.49 -32.99 3.98
CA LEU A 17 -6.85 -31.59 3.74
C LEU A 17 -6.40 -30.67 4.87
N ALA A 18 -6.56 -31.09 6.13
CA ALA A 18 -6.10 -30.33 7.29
C ALA A 18 -4.58 -30.15 7.30
N LEU A 19 -3.82 -31.20 6.94
CA LEU A 19 -2.36 -31.11 6.83
C LEU A 19 -1.93 -30.14 5.72
N ILE A 20 -2.54 -30.23 4.53
CA ILE A 20 -2.25 -29.32 3.41
C ILE A 20 -2.57 -27.87 3.81
N ALA A 21 -3.72 -27.63 4.43
CA ALA A 21 -4.10 -26.30 4.90
C ALA A 21 -3.11 -25.76 5.95
N GLY A 22 -2.68 -26.61 6.90
CA GLY A 22 -1.69 -26.23 7.91
C GLY A 22 -0.31 -25.90 7.32
N LEU A 23 0.16 -26.69 6.35
CA LEU A 23 1.42 -26.42 5.65
C LEU A 23 1.33 -25.16 4.78
N ALA A 24 0.20 -24.93 4.11
CA ALA A 24 -0.04 -23.72 3.33
C ALA A 24 -0.04 -22.47 4.22
N GLU A 25 -0.72 -22.51 5.37
CA GLU A 25 -0.71 -21.41 6.35
C GLU A 25 0.70 -21.12 6.87
N LEU A 26 1.48 -22.16 7.19
CA LEU A 26 2.87 -21.99 7.65
C LEU A 26 3.74 -21.33 6.57
N TYR A 27 3.59 -21.78 5.32
CA TYR A 27 4.28 -21.19 4.18
C TYR A 27 3.86 -19.74 3.98
N LEU A 28 2.56 -19.43 4.02
CA LEU A 28 2.07 -18.06 3.87
C LEU A 28 2.59 -17.15 4.99
N ARG A 29 2.58 -17.59 6.25
CA ARG A 29 3.13 -16.80 7.37
C ARG A 29 4.62 -16.51 7.24
N GLN A 30 5.37 -17.41 6.59
CA GLN A 30 6.80 -17.24 6.38
C GLN A 30 7.12 -16.23 5.27
N PHE A 31 6.24 -16.08 4.27
CA PHE A 31 6.55 -15.34 3.04
C PHE A 31 5.59 -14.19 2.73
N TRP A 32 4.46 -14.09 3.43
CA TRP A 32 3.45 -13.08 3.17
C TRP A 32 2.74 -12.64 4.45
N THR A 33 2.97 -11.38 4.81
CA THR A 33 2.17 -10.69 5.82
C THR A 33 1.08 -9.91 5.10
N PRO A 34 -0.21 -10.27 5.26
CA PRO A 34 -1.28 -9.49 4.65
C PRO A 34 -1.28 -8.06 5.23
N PRO A 35 -1.74 -7.06 4.46
CA PRO A 35 -1.89 -5.72 4.99
C PRO A 35 -2.79 -5.71 6.24
N PRO A 36 -2.47 -4.88 7.25
CA PRO A 36 -3.30 -4.72 8.42
C PRO A 36 -4.77 -4.43 8.06
N PRO A 37 -5.74 -5.10 8.72
CA PRO A 37 -7.15 -4.82 8.49
C PRO A 37 -7.47 -3.34 8.65
N GLY A 38 -8.21 -2.78 7.70
CA GLY A 38 -8.60 -1.37 7.71
C GLY A 38 -7.52 -0.39 7.24
N LEU A 39 -6.37 -0.86 6.75
CA LEU A 39 -5.33 0.01 6.19
C LEU A 39 -5.79 0.70 4.90
N PHE A 40 -6.54 -0.02 4.07
CA PHE A 40 -6.93 0.44 2.75
C PHE A 40 -8.44 0.67 2.64
N ASP A 41 -8.80 1.72 1.90
CA ASP A 41 -10.13 2.04 1.39
C ASP A 41 -10.27 1.54 -0.05
N TYR A 42 -11.40 0.90 -0.34
CA TYR A 42 -11.75 0.29 -1.64
C TYR A 42 -13.06 0.88 -2.21
N SER A 43 -13.58 1.96 -1.63
CA SER A 43 -14.92 2.48 -1.94
C SER A 43 -15.02 3.24 -3.27
N HIS A 44 -13.90 3.67 -3.85
CA HIS A 44 -13.92 4.49 -5.05
C HIS A 44 -13.95 3.63 -6.33
N PRO A 45 -14.86 3.89 -7.30
CA PRO A 45 -15.09 2.99 -8.43
C PRO A 45 -13.89 2.84 -9.37
N TYR A 46 -13.01 3.85 -9.44
CA TYR A 46 -11.84 3.84 -10.33
C TYR A 46 -10.50 3.67 -9.59
N ILE A 47 -10.48 3.78 -8.27
CA ILE A 47 -9.23 3.64 -7.50
C ILE A 47 -9.26 2.24 -6.88
N ARG A 48 -8.34 1.38 -7.31
CA ARG A 48 -8.28 -0.01 -6.84
C ARG A 48 -8.26 -0.12 -5.33
N ASN A 49 -7.38 0.66 -4.70
CA ASN A 49 -7.37 0.93 -3.27
C ASN A 49 -6.48 2.15 -2.98
N ARG A 50 -6.62 2.72 -1.78
CA ARG A 50 -5.74 3.77 -1.23
C ARG A 50 -5.70 3.65 0.27
N PHE A 51 -4.75 4.29 0.94
CA PHE A 51 -4.77 4.38 2.41
C PHE A 51 -6.10 4.96 2.91
N ARG A 52 -6.66 4.34 3.96
CA ARG A 52 -7.94 4.76 4.51
C ARG A 52 -7.79 6.13 5.20
N PRO A 53 -8.67 7.11 4.89
CA PRO A 53 -8.73 8.38 5.61
C PRO A 53 -8.83 8.20 7.13
N GLY A 54 -7.96 8.89 7.88
CA GLY A 54 -7.91 8.80 9.34
C GLY A 54 -7.48 7.43 9.88
N ALA A 55 -6.83 6.59 9.07
CA ALA A 55 -6.31 5.32 9.56
C ALA A 55 -5.30 5.55 10.69
N GLU A 56 -5.51 4.82 11.78
CA GLU A 56 -4.57 4.70 12.90
C GLU A 56 -4.47 3.22 13.24
N ILE A 57 -3.38 2.58 12.80
CA ILE A 57 -3.28 1.12 12.81
C ILE A 57 -1.91 0.71 13.38
N PRO A 58 -1.87 -0.20 14.38
CA PRO A 58 -0.62 -0.79 14.81
C PRO A 58 -0.05 -1.68 13.70
N VAL A 59 1.22 -1.45 13.37
CA VAL A 59 1.95 -2.20 12.35
C VAL A 59 3.22 -2.77 12.96
N GLN A 60 3.50 -4.02 12.60
CA GLN A 60 4.78 -4.65 12.84
C GLN A 60 5.68 -4.31 11.66
N GLY A 61 6.82 -3.68 11.93
CA GLY A 61 7.81 -3.41 10.91
C GLY A 61 8.50 -4.66 10.40
N ASP A 62 9.18 -4.51 9.27
CA ASP A 62 9.91 -5.57 8.58
C ASP A 62 11.42 -5.37 8.74
N GLU A 63 12.12 -6.39 9.26
CA GLU A 63 13.57 -6.37 9.39
C GLU A 63 14.29 -6.15 8.05
N LEU A 64 13.69 -6.59 6.93
CA LEU A 64 14.24 -6.33 5.58
C LEU A 64 14.26 -4.83 5.23
N THR A 65 13.37 -4.05 5.84
CA THR A 65 13.34 -2.59 5.70
C THR A 65 14.29 -1.88 6.69
N GLY A 66 14.93 -2.63 7.58
CA GLY A 66 15.80 -2.12 8.63
C GLY A 66 15.06 -1.69 9.90
N TYR A 67 13.77 -2.03 10.05
CA TYR A 67 12.97 -1.71 11.24
C TYR A 67 12.13 -2.91 11.69
N GLY A 68 12.58 -3.64 12.70
CA GLY A 68 11.86 -4.78 13.29
C GLY A 68 10.92 -4.43 14.45
N GLY A 69 10.72 -3.14 14.74
CA GLY A 69 9.87 -2.67 15.84
C GLY A 69 8.39 -2.61 15.50
N THR A 70 7.55 -2.35 16.50
CA THR A 70 6.14 -1.98 16.30
C THR A 70 5.98 -0.46 16.27
N PHE A 71 5.05 0.02 15.47
CA PHE A 71 4.71 1.44 15.40
C PHE A 71 3.25 1.62 14.99
N THR A 72 2.73 2.84 15.11
CA THR A 72 1.39 3.18 14.63
C THR A 72 1.50 3.87 13.29
N LEU A 73 0.99 3.25 12.23
CA LEU A 73 0.81 3.91 10.94
C LEU A 73 -0.38 4.86 11.05
N ARG A 74 -0.14 6.11 10.68
CA ARG A 74 -1.13 7.19 10.69
C ARG A 74 -1.32 7.74 9.29
N CYS A 75 -2.58 7.86 8.88
CA CYS A 75 -2.98 8.56 7.67
C CYS A 75 -3.81 9.78 8.06
N GLY A 76 -3.56 10.89 7.39
CA GLY A 76 -4.29 12.13 7.59
C GLY A 76 -5.79 12.02 7.25
N PRO A 77 -6.57 13.09 7.48
CA PRO A 77 -8.02 13.11 7.28
C PRO A 77 -8.45 12.87 5.82
N ILE A 78 -7.54 13.04 4.87
CA ILE A 78 -7.76 12.78 3.44
C ILE A 78 -7.12 11.47 2.95
N GLY A 79 -6.55 10.67 3.85
CA GLY A 79 -5.99 9.35 3.55
C GLY A 79 -4.50 9.34 3.22
N TYR A 80 -3.86 10.49 3.07
CA TYR A 80 -2.42 10.52 2.77
C TYR A 80 -1.58 10.22 4.00
N ARG A 81 -0.46 9.55 3.77
CA ARG A 81 0.51 9.24 4.81
C ARG A 81 1.59 10.33 4.82
N THR A 82 1.64 11.10 5.90
CA THR A 82 2.40 12.36 6.04
C THR A 82 2.55 12.68 7.53
N ASP A 83 3.60 13.41 7.92
CA ASP A 83 3.74 13.95 9.27
C ASP A 83 2.88 15.22 9.50
N SER A 84 2.53 15.88 8.40
CA SER A 84 1.73 17.11 8.36
C SER A 84 0.27 16.77 8.13
N VAL A 85 -0.66 17.42 8.84
CA VAL A 85 -2.10 17.24 8.59
C VAL A 85 -2.47 17.96 7.30
N LEU A 86 -2.36 17.27 6.17
CA LEU A 86 -2.76 17.79 4.88
C LEU A 86 -4.30 17.84 4.77
N SER A 87 -4.80 18.99 4.35
CA SER A 87 -6.19 19.19 3.90
C SER A 87 -6.24 19.26 2.37
N ARG A 88 -7.45 19.15 1.78
CA ARG A 88 -7.60 19.31 0.32
C ARG A 88 -7.26 20.73 -0.15
N GLU A 89 -7.57 21.73 0.68
CA GLU A 89 -7.22 23.11 0.39
C GLU A 89 -5.73 23.34 0.65
N LYS A 90 -5.04 23.91 -0.33
CA LYS A 90 -3.62 24.21 -0.22
C LYS A 90 -3.42 25.55 0.45
N GLU A 91 -2.63 25.57 1.53
CA GLU A 91 -2.23 26.81 2.18
C GLU A 91 -1.29 27.65 1.29
N LEU A 92 -1.48 28.96 1.32
CA LEU A 92 -0.71 29.87 0.49
C LEU A 92 0.77 29.85 0.88
N GLY A 93 1.64 29.68 -0.12
CA GLY A 93 3.09 29.65 0.08
C GLY A 93 3.63 28.28 0.49
N HIS A 94 2.78 27.26 0.64
CA HIS A 94 3.22 25.88 0.79
C HIS A 94 3.56 25.27 -0.59
N TYR A 95 4.42 24.27 -0.61
CA TYR A 95 4.78 23.50 -1.80
C TYR A 95 4.52 22.02 -1.54
N ARG A 96 3.59 21.42 -2.27
CA ARG A 96 3.12 20.06 -2.05
C ARG A 96 3.76 19.08 -3.03
N VAL A 97 4.43 18.07 -2.48
CA VAL A 97 5.02 16.96 -3.21
C VAL A 97 4.26 15.69 -2.90
N PHE A 98 3.78 15.01 -3.94
CA PHE A 98 3.08 13.74 -3.79
C PHE A 98 3.90 12.60 -4.36
N PHE A 99 4.07 11.54 -3.56
CA PHE A 99 4.78 10.33 -3.95
C PHE A 99 3.76 9.24 -4.26
N LEU A 100 3.69 8.84 -5.53
CA LEU A 100 2.85 7.76 -6.02
C LEU A 100 3.72 6.56 -6.43
N GLY A 101 3.18 5.36 -6.24
CA GLY A 101 3.82 4.13 -6.68
C GLY A 101 3.32 2.89 -5.97
N GLY A 102 4.09 1.81 -6.14
CA GLY A 102 3.81 0.51 -5.54
C GLY A 102 4.21 0.40 -4.06
N SER A 103 4.54 -0.83 -3.64
CA SER A 103 4.95 -1.17 -2.27
C SER A 103 6.23 -0.47 -1.83
N THR A 104 7.18 -0.21 -2.73
CA THR A 104 8.39 0.57 -2.43
C THR A 104 8.03 2.01 -2.05
N THR A 105 7.01 2.58 -2.70
CA THR A 105 6.53 3.91 -2.34
C THR A 105 5.76 3.86 -1.03
N ALA A 106 4.75 2.98 -0.93
CA ALA A 106 3.88 2.86 0.24
C ALA A 106 4.66 2.59 1.54
N CYS A 107 5.57 1.62 1.46
CA CYS A 107 6.47 1.13 2.51
C CYS A 107 5.83 1.22 3.92
N TRP A 108 4.65 0.65 4.05
CA TRP A 108 3.86 0.74 5.28
C TRP A 108 4.45 -0.06 6.45
N TYR A 109 5.59 -0.73 6.23
CA TYR A 109 6.42 -1.44 7.22
C TYR A 109 7.43 -0.54 7.95
N LEU A 110 7.64 0.69 7.48
CA LEU A 110 8.49 1.67 8.16
C LEU A 110 7.62 2.68 8.91
N PRO A 111 8.08 3.24 10.04
CA PRO A 111 7.44 4.42 10.63
C PRO A 111 7.65 5.66 9.74
N GLN A 112 6.83 6.71 9.94
CA GLN A 112 6.75 7.85 9.02
C GLN A 112 8.12 8.53 8.79
N GLU A 113 8.85 8.78 9.88
CA GLU A 113 10.19 9.40 9.94
C GLU A 113 11.28 8.61 9.19
N LEU A 114 11.03 7.33 8.91
CA LEU A 114 11.94 6.48 8.15
C LEU A 114 11.55 6.34 6.68
N THR A 115 10.35 6.78 6.27
CA THR A 115 9.96 6.77 4.85
C THR A 115 10.81 7.72 4.02
N PHE A 116 11.11 7.35 2.78
CA PHE A 116 11.90 8.24 1.90
C PHE A 116 11.14 9.53 1.58
N SER A 117 9.80 9.51 1.48
CA SER A 117 8.98 10.71 1.31
C SER A 117 9.18 11.71 2.45
N GLN A 118 9.25 11.22 3.69
CA GLN A 118 9.52 12.08 4.85
C GLN A 118 10.96 12.61 4.82
N LYS A 119 11.93 11.74 4.52
CA LYS A 119 13.33 12.18 4.40
C LYS A 119 13.51 13.25 3.33
N VAL A 120 12.79 13.14 2.21
CA VAL A 120 12.79 14.19 1.18
C VAL A 120 12.18 15.49 1.71
N GLN A 121 11.06 15.43 2.44
CA GLN A 121 10.48 16.61 3.09
C GLN A 121 11.50 17.32 3.98
N ASP A 122 12.13 16.57 4.88
CA ASP A 122 13.07 17.09 5.86
C ASP A 122 14.27 17.74 5.16
N LEU A 123 14.82 17.08 4.14
CA LEU A 123 15.94 17.60 3.34
C LEU A 123 15.57 18.87 2.57
N LEU A 124 14.39 18.92 1.95
CA LEU A 124 13.94 20.09 1.18
C LEU A 124 13.68 21.29 2.10
N ASN A 125 13.00 21.06 3.22
CA ASN A 125 12.75 22.08 4.23
C ASN A 125 14.05 22.62 4.84
N ALA A 126 14.98 21.73 5.18
CA ALA A 126 16.30 22.12 5.70
C ALA A 126 17.09 22.94 4.68
N ALA A 127 17.14 22.52 3.41
CA ALA A 127 17.85 23.23 2.35
C ALA A 127 17.25 24.60 2.04
N ALA A 128 15.92 24.73 2.12
CA ALA A 128 15.21 25.98 1.87
C ALA A 128 15.09 26.89 3.12
N GLY A 129 15.53 26.42 4.30
CA GLY A 129 15.38 27.16 5.56
C GLY A 129 13.91 27.46 5.91
N THR A 130 13.01 26.52 5.61
CA THR A 130 11.56 26.69 5.76
C THR A 130 10.89 25.41 6.26
N HIS A 131 9.59 25.47 6.54
CA HIS A 131 8.73 24.32 6.87
C HIS A 131 7.50 24.26 5.96
N ARG A 132 7.63 24.84 4.76
CA ARG A 132 6.53 25.02 3.80
C ARG A 132 6.50 23.94 2.71
N VAL A 133 7.47 23.04 2.68
CA VAL A 133 7.42 21.86 1.82
C VAL A 133 6.66 20.76 2.56
N GLU A 134 5.57 20.30 1.96
CA GLU A 134 4.71 19.24 2.47
C GLU A 134 4.79 18.04 1.52
N CYS A 135 5.08 16.86 2.06
CA CYS A 135 5.24 15.63 1.31
C CYS A 135 4.22 14.59 1.74
N ALA A 136 3.46 14.08 0.77
CA ALA A 136 2.47 13.03 1.00
C ALA A 136 2.86 11.74 0.30
N ASN A 137 2.87 10.64 1.04
CA ASN A 137 2.96 9.30 0.50
C ASN A 137 1.54 8.77 0.20
N VAL A 138 1.31 8.46 -1.08
CA VAL A 138 0.05 7.93 -1.61
C VAL A 138 0.30 6.62 -2.36
N GLY A 139 1.42 5.94 -2.05
CA GLY A 139 1.72 4.64 -2.61
C GLY A 139 0.81 3.55 -2.05
N SER A 140 0.63 2.47 -2.81
CA SER A 140 -0.05 1.28 -2.32
C SER A 140 0.49 0.01 -2.98
N ASP A 141 0.49 -1.08 -2.22
CA ASP A 141 1.12 -2.33 -2.64
C ASP A 141 0.55 -2.88 -3.94
N GLY A 142 1.45 -3.32 -4.81
CA GLY A 142 1.10 -3.89 -6.12
C GLY A 142 0.51 -2.88 -7.11
N HIS A 143 0.55 -1.57 -6.83
CA HIS A 143 0.10 -0.55 -7.79
C HIS A 143 1.01 -0.50 -9.02
N CYS A 144 0.38 -0.50 -10.19
CA CYS A 144 0.99 -0.21 -11.48
C CYS A 144 0.73 1.26 -11.87
N VAL A 145 1.32 1.74 -12.97
CA VAL A 145 1.12 3.10 -13.50
C VAL A 145 -0.36 3.42 -13.72
N ARG A 146 -1.16 2.43 -14.14
CA ARG A 146 -2.61 2.61 -14.30
C ARG A 146 -3.30 2.93 -12.98
N ASP A 147 -2.95 2.24 -11.90
CA ASP A 147 -3.58 2.43 -10.59
C ASP A 147 -3.22 3.83 -10.03
N THR A 148 -1.96 4.24 -10.19
CA THR A 148 -1.51 5.56 -9.75
C THR A 148 -2.04 6.68 -10.63
N PHE A 149 -2.29 6.44 -11.91
CA PHE A 149 -2.99 7.39 -12.77
C PHE A 149 -4.41 7.66 -12.28
N ALA A 150 -5.14 6.62 -11.84
CA ALA A 150 -6.46 6.81 -11.25
C ALA A 150 -6.40 7.61 -9.94
N ILE A 151 -5.45 7.30 -9.05
CA ILE A 151 -5.22 8.09 -7.82
C ILE A 151 -4.87 9.54 -8.16
N LEU A 152 -4.03 9.77 -9.17
CA LEU A 152 -3.64 11.11 -9.58
C LEU A 152 -4.86 11.92 -10.02
N ASN A 153 -5.68 11.38 -10.91
CA ASN A 153 -6.81 12.10 -11.49
C ASN A 153 -7.98 12.29 -10.52
N TYR A 154 -8.29 11.29 -9.70
CA TYR A 154 -9.49 11.29 -8.86
C TYR A 154 -9.23 11.66 -7.40
N ASP A 155 -7.97 11.80 -6.99
CA ASP A 155 -7.63 12.13 -5.61
C ASP A 155 -6.56 13.22 -5.50
N VAL A 156 -5.34 12.94 -5.94
CA VAL A 156 -4.18 13.83 -5.71
C VAL A 156 -4.32 15.16 -6.45
N ALA A 157 -4.84 15.18 -7.69
CA ALA A 157 -5.06 16.42 -8.44
C ALA A 157 -5.97 17.41 -7.70
N LEU A 158 -6.89 16.90 -6.87
CA LEU A 158 -7.81 17.71 -6.07
C LEU A 158 -7.18 18.25 -4.77
N ALA A 159 -5.94 17.86 -4.45
CA ALA A 159 -5.21 18.30 -3.26
C ALA A 159 -4.15 19.38 -3.58
N GLY A 160 -4.16 19.94 -4.79
CA GLY A 160 -3.25 21.02 -5.22
C GLY A 160 -1.77 20.62 -5.21
N PRO A 161 -1.36 19.58 -5.96
CA PRO A 161 0.05 19.19 -6.06
C PRO A 161 0.85 20.24 -6.83
N ASP A 162 2.07 20.54 -6.38
CA ASP A 162 3.06 21.28 -7.18
C ASP A 162 4.05 20.35 -7.86
N CYS A 163 4.33 19.21 -7.21
CA CYS A 163 5.21 18.19 -7.72
C CYS A 163 4.62 16.81 -7.47
N VAL A 164 4.77 15.94 -8.46
CA VAL A 164 4.37 14.54 -8.39
C VAL A 164 5.59 13.68 -8.73
N VAL A 165 5.97 12.81 -7.80
CA VAL A 165 7.03 11.83 -7.97
C VAL A 165 6.40 10.46 -8.13
N MET A 166 6.65 9.79 -9.25
CA MET A 166 6.13 8.46 -9.53
C MET A 166 7.25 7.44 -9.57
N LEU A 167 7.14 6.39 -8.75
CA LEU A 167 8.07 5.27 -8.74
C LEU A 167 7.36 3.98 -9.16
N HIS A 168 7.63 3.56 -10.39
CA HIS A 168 7.09 2.36 -11.01
C HIS A 168 8.20 1.51 -11.62
N GLY A 169 7.92 0.22 -11.80
CA GLY A 169 8.90 -0.74 -12.27
C GLY A 169 8.35 -2.15 -12.22
N ILE A 170 8.62 -2.88 -11.13
CA ILE A 170 8.36 -4.32 -11.05
C ILE A 170 6.88 -4.72 -11.23
N ASN A 171 5.93 -3.92 -10.74
CA ASN A 171 4.50 -4.21 -10.89
C ASN A 171 4.05 -4.07 -12.34
N ASP A 172 4.51 -3.03 -13.02
CA ASP A 172 4.24 -2.76 -14.44
C ASP A 172 4.91 -3.80 -15.34
N LEU A 173 6.17 -4.16 -15.04
CA LEU A 173 6.87 -5.24 -15.72
C LEU A 173 6.08 -6.55 -15.58
N ARG A 174 5.73 -6.94 -14.35
CA ARG A 174 4.94 -8.14 -14.09
C ARG A 174 3.59 -8.07 -14.78
N ALA A 175 2.93 -6.92 -14.79
CA ALA A 175 1.67 -6.72 -15.49
C ALA A 175 1.82 -6.96 -17.00
N GLY A 176 2.88 -6.44 -17.61
CA GLY A 176 3.16 -6.59 -19.05
C GLY A 176 3.55 -8.01 -19.48
N LEU A 177 3.90 -8.90 -18.55
CA LEU A 177 4.20 -10.30 -18.85
C LEU A 177 2.95 -11.18 -19.00
N TYR A 178 1.76 -10.69 -18.65
CA TYR A 178 0.51 -11.42 -18.88
C TYR A 178 0.00 -11.18 -20.31
N GLU A 179 -0.40 -12.25 -21.02
CA GLU A 179 -0.94 -12.16 -22.40
C GLU A 179 -2.14 -11.21 -22.52
N GLU A 180 -2.90 -11.07 -21.44
CA GLU A 180 -4.09 -10.23 -21.36
C GLU A 180 -3.78 -8.77 -21.00
N TYR A 181 -2.50 -8.40 -20.87
CA TYR A 181 -2.13 -7.02 -20.56
C TYR A 181 -2.58 -6.08 -21.68
N ARG A 182 -3.55 -5.22 -21.35
CA ARG A 182 -3.97 -4.15 -22.23
C ARG A 182 -3.32 -2.84 -21.80
N PRO A 183 -2.48 -2.23 -22.65
CA PRO A 183 -1.81 -0.97 -22.34
C PRO A 183 -2.80 0.21 -22.24
N ASP A 184 -4.03 0.07 -22.75
CA ASP A 184 -5.10 1.07 -22.65
C ASP A 184 -5.84 1.06 -21.30
N GLY A 185 -5.51 0.10 -20.43
CA GLY A 185 -6.14 -0.03 -19.13
C GLY A 185 -7.54 -0.64 -19.15
N GLY A 186 -8.00 -1.21 -20.27
CA GLY A 186 -9.25 -1.97 -20.35
C GLY A 186 -9.35 -3.06 -19.27
N GLU A 187 -10.59 -3.37 -18.86
CA GLU A 187 -10.86 -4.29 -17.76
C GLU A 187 -10.09 -5.61 -17.91
N ARG A 188 -9.35 -5.98 -16.85
CA ARG A 188 -8.96 -7.36 -16.66
C ARG A 188 -10.25 -8.12 -16.36
N LYS A 189 -10.64 -9.06 -17.21
CA LYS A 189 -11.71 -10.00 -16.89
C LYS A 189 -11.28 -10.93 -15.76
#